data_AF-A0A699UT64-F1
#
_entry.id   AF-A0A699UT64-F1
#
_cell.length_a   1.000
_cell.length_b   1.000
_cell.length_c   1.000
_cell.angle_alpha   90.00
_cell.angle_beta   90.00
_cell.angle_gamma   90.00
#
_symmetry.space_group_name_H-M   'P 1'
#
loop_
_entity.id
_entity.type
_entity.pdbx_description
1 polymer ?
#
loop_
_entity_poly.entity_id
_entity_poly.type
_entity_poly.pdbx_seq_one_letter_code
_entity_poly.pdbx_strand_id
1 'polypeptide(L)'
;VQIDLDEEVARQLEAELNANIMWNVVIEKVKRSERLTYVIMKYQALKRNPLTEAQARRNMIVYLKNIAGYKMNYFKGISCDEIRPLFKEAL
;
A
#
# COMPACT_ATOMS: atom_id res chain seq x y z
N VAL A 1 55.00 -14.29 -15.33
CA VAL A 1 54.83 -14.72 -13.92
C VAL A 1 54.10 -13.67 -13.10
N GLN A 2 54.62 -12.45 -12.90
CA GLN A 2 53.90 -11.40 -12.14
C GLN A 2 52.62 -10.93 -12.86
N ILE A 3 52.71 -10.70 -14.18
CA ILE A 3 51.62 -10.16 -15.02
C ILE A 3 50.43 -11.13 -15.10
N ASP A 4 50.69 -12.45 -15.17
CA ASP A 4 49.66 -13.48 -15.29
C ASP A 4 48.84 -13.62 -13.99
N LEU A 5 49.48 -13.39 -12.84
CA LEU A 5 48.82 -13.42 -11.52
C LEU A 5 47.90 -12.21 -11.33
N ASP A 6 48.37 -11.02 -11.74
CA ASP A 6 47.59 -9.79 -11.64
C ASP A 6 46.34 -9.82 -12.55
N GLU A 7 46.44 -10.43 -13.73
CA GLU A 7 45.32 -10.59 -14.66
C GLU A 7 44.26 -11.59 -14.15
N GLU A 8 44.69 -12.71 -13.57
CA GLU A 8 43.76 -13.68 -12.96
C GLU A 8 43.02 -13.09 -11.76
N VAL A 9 43.71 -12.32 -10.92
CA VAL A 9 43.10 -11.60 -9.78
C VAL A 9 42.08 -10.57 -10.26
N ALA A 10 42.38 -9.83 -11.34
CA ALA A 10 41.43 -8.89 -11.92
C ALA A 10 40.15 -9.57 -12.44
N ARG A 11 40.29 -10.72 -13.11
CA ARG A 11 39.14 -11.51 -13.59
C ARG A 11 38.29 -12.06 -12.45
N GLN A 12 38.91 -12.52 -11.37
CA GLN A 12 38.19 -12.99 -10.19
C GLN A 12 37.41 -11.86 -9.52
N LEU A 13 38.04 -10.69 -9.36
CA LEU A 13 37.40 -9.51 -8.77
C LEU A 13 36.20 -9.02 -9.61
N GLU A 14 36.32 -9.04 -10.94
CA GLU A 14 35.23 -8.69 -11.85
C GLU A 14 34.05 -9.67 -11.74
N ALA A 15 34.33 -10.97 -11.67
CA ALA A 15 33.32 -12.01 -11.50
C ALA A 15 32.58 -11.88 -10.16
N GLU A 16 33.30 -11.61 -9.07
CA GLU A 16 32.73 -11.38 -7.75
C GLU A 16 31.84 -10.13 -7.72
N LEU A 17 32.30 -9.02 -8.30
CA LEU A 17 31.52 -7.79 -8.38
C LEU A 17 30.25 -7.97 -9.21
N ASN A 18 30.34 -8.65 -10.35
CA ASN A 18 29.20 -8.93 -11.22
C ASN A 18 28.18 -9.84 -10.52
N ALA A 19 28.63 -10.86 -9.78
CA ALA A 19 27.76 -11.70 -8.97
C ALA A 19 27.03 -10.89 -7.88
N ASN A 20 27.74 -9.99 -7.20
CA ASN A 20 27.14 -9.13 -6.17
C ASN A 20 26.08 -8.17 -6.76
N ILE A 21 26.34 -7.60 -7.94
CA ILE A 21 25.36 -6.78 -8.68
C ILE A 21 24.12 -7.60 -9.04
N MET A 22 24.31 -8.83 -9.55
CA MET A 22 23.21 -9.73 -9.88
C MET A 22 22.35 -10.05 -8.65
N TRP A 23 22.97 -10.35 -7.50
CA TRP A 23 22.24 -10.60 -6.25
C TRP A 23 21.43 -9.40 -5.78
N ASN A 24 21.95 -8.18 -5.90
CA ASN A 24 21.21 -6.97 -5.57
C ASN A 24 19.95 -6.80 -6.46
N VAL A 25 20.07 -7.08 -7.76
CA VAL A 25 18.92 -7.04 -8.69
C VAL A 25 17.88 -8.10 -8.33
N VAL A 26 18.30 -9.31 -7.97
CA VAL A 26 17.41 -10.39 -7.53
C VAL A 26 16.67 -10.00 -6.24
N ILE A 27 17.38 -9.43 -5.26
CA ILE A 27 16.79 -8.97 -3.99
C ILE A 27 15.73 -7.88 -4.23
N GLU A 28 16.03 -6.89 -5.07
CA GLU A 28 15.07 -5.84 -5.38
C GLU A 28 13.83 -6.38 -6.12
N LYS A 29 14.02 -7.36 -7.00
CA LYS A 29 12.90 -8.05 -7.67
C LYS A 29 12.02 -8.81 -6.68
N VAL A 30 12.62 -9.53 -5.74
CA VAL A 30 11.89 -10.25 -4.67
C VAL A 30 11.11 -9.26 -3.81
N LYS A 31 11.75 -8.20 -3.30
CA LYS A 31 11.06 -7.15 -2.52
C LYS A 31 9.89 -6.52 -3.26
N ARG A 32 10.06 -6.25 -4.56
CA ARG A 32 8.98 -5.70 -5.41
C ARG A 32 7.83 -6.70 -5.53
N SER A 33 8.13 -7.99 -5.70
CA SER A 33 7.12 -9.05 -5.76
C SER A 33 6.36 -9.22 -4.45
N GLU A 34 7.03 -9.17 -3.31
CA GLU A 34 6.40 -9.23 -1.98
C GLU A 34 5.48 -8.04 -1.74
N ARG A 35 5.93 -6.83 -2.09
CA ARG A 35 5.09 -5.63 -2.02
C ARG A 35 3.84 -5.74 -2.88
N LEU A 36 3.98 -6.25 -4.12
CA LEU A 36 2.84 -6.49 -5.00
C LEU A 36 1.89 -7.52 -4.41
N THR A 37 2.41 -8.64 -3.91
CA THR A 37 1.61 -9.67 -3.23
C THR A 37 0.88 -9.10 -2.02
N TYR A 38 1.55 -8.31 -1.19
CA TYR A 38 0.93 -7.64 -0.03
C TYR A 38 -0.21 -6.68 -0.45
N VAL A 39 0.02 -5.86 -1.48
CA VAL A 39 -1.02 -4.95 -2.01
C VAL A 39 -2.21 -5.74 -2.56
N ILE A 40 -1.96 -6.82 -3.30
CA ILE A 40 -3.01 -7.71 -3.83
C ILE A 40 -3.81 -8.34 -2.69
N MET A 41 -3.14 -8.86 -1.65
CA MET A 41 -3.79 -9.44 -0.48
C MET A 41 -4.63 -8.41 0.28
N LYS A 42 -4.12 -7.19 0.47
CA LYS A 42 -4.86 -6.09 1.12
C LYS A 42 -6.08 -5.70 0.30
N TYR A 43 -5.95 -5.59 -1.02
CA TYR A 43 -7.07 -5.32 -1.91
C TYR A 43 -8.12 -6.43 -1.87
N GLN A 44 -7.71 -7.70 -1.91
CA GLN A 44 -8.62 -8.84 -1.79
C GLN A 44 -9.32 -8.85 -0.43
N ALA A 45 -8.62 -8.55 0.66
CA ALA A 45 -9.20 -8.44 2.01
C ALA A 45 -10.21 -7.30 2.11
N LEU A 46 -9.92 -6.12 1.55
CA LEU A 46 -10.85 -5.00 1.48
C LEU A 46 -12.06 -5.30 0.59
N LYS A 47 -11.88 -6.05 -0.50
CA LYS A 47 -12.97 -6.47 -1.39
C LYS A 47 -13.86 -7.53 -0.73
N ARG A 48 -13.29 -8.42 0.07
CA ARG A 48 -14.02 -9.47 0.82
C ARG A 48 -14.68 -8.94 2.09
N ASN A 49 -14.10 -7.91 2.70
CA ASN A 49 -14.64 -7.20 3.84
C ASN A 49 -15.10 -5.82 3.39
N PRO A 50 -16.24 -5.71 2.67
CA PRO A 50 -16.81 -4.41 2.35
C PRO A 50 -16.92 -3.63 3.66
N LEU A 51 -16.59 -2.33 3.60
CA LEU A 51 -16.63 -1.46 4.76
C LEU A 51 -17.96 -1.71 5.49
N THR A 52 -17.88 -2.17 6.75
CA THR A 52 -19.11 -2.50 7.47
C THR A 52 -20.02 -1.28 7.49
N GLU A 53 -21.33 -1.48 7.46
CA GLU A 53 -22.29 -0.37 7.40
C GLU A 53 -22.02 0.67 8.51
N ALA A 54 -21.59 0.20 9.68
CA ALA A 54 -21.14 1.04 10.79
C ALA A 54 -19.89 1.87 10.47
N GLN A 55 -18.89 1.30 9.80
CA GLN A 55 -17.68 2.01 9.37
C GLN A 55 -18.01 3.04 8.29
N ALA A 56 -18.85 2.68 7.31
CA ALA A 56 -19.31 3.59 6.27
C ALA A 56 -20.08 4.77 6.86
N ARG A 57 -21.00 4.49 7.79
CA ARG A 57 -21.73 5.49 8.55
C ARG A 57 -20.79 6.44 9.31
N ARG A 58 -19.79 5.91 10.04
CA ARG A 58 -18.81 6.75 10.76
C ARG A 58 -18.05 7.67 9.80
N ASN A 59 -17.59 7.16 8.67
CA ASN A 59 -16.85 7.95 7.70
C ASN A 59 -17.69 9.07 7.09
N MET A 60 -18.95 8.80 6.72
CA MET A 60 -19.88 9.83 6.20
C MET A 60 -20.14 10.93 7.24
N ILE A 61 -20.39 10.56 8.51
CA ILE A 61 -20.61 11.51 9.60
C ILE A 61 -19.38 12.41 9.83
N VAL A 62 -18.19 11.82 9.85
CA VAL A 62 -16.94 12.58 10.02
C VAL A 62 -16.74 13.57 8.87
N TYR A 63 -17.00 13.15 7.64
CA TYR A 63 -16.91 14.02 6.48
C TYR A 63 -17.91 15.19 6.57
N LEU A 64 -19.19 14.90 6.83
CA LEU A 64 -20.24 15.92 6.97
C LEU A 64 -19.94 16.91 8.10
N LYS A 65 -19.36 16.46 9.21
CA LYS A 65 -18.88 17.34 10.27
C LYS A 65 -17.78 18.28 9.77
N ASN A 66 -16.82 17.75 9.01
CA ASN A 66 -15.64 18.50 8.59
C ASN A 66 -15.92 19.47 7.44
N ILE A 67 -16.72 19.06 6.45
CA ILE A 67 -16.99 19.83 5.22
C ILE A 67 -18.22 20.72 5.37
N ALA A 68 -19.31 20.18 5.92
CA ALA A 68 -20.58 20.90 6.02
C ALA A 68 -20.90 21.38 7.45
N GLY A 69 -19.99 21.19 8.41
CA GLY A 69 -20.13 21.73 9.77
C GLY A 69 -21.20 21.06 10.64
N TYR A 70 -21.71 19.89 10.25
CA TYR A 70 -22.73 19.19 11.02
C TYR A 70 -22.24 18.80 12.42
N LYS A 71 -23.07 19.00 13.44
CA LYS A 71 -22.76 18.55 14.80
C LYS A 71 -22.92 17.03 14.93
N MET A 72 -22.06 16.39 15.72
CA MET A 72 -22.09 14.93 15.91
C MET A 72 -23.43 14.43 16.48
N ASN A 73 -24.09 15.22 17.33
CA ASN A 73 -25.38 14.85 17.95
C ASN A 73 -26.54 14.79 16.95
N TYR A 74 -26.44 15.47 15.81
CA TYR A 74 -27.44 15.42 14.75
C TYR A 74 -27.65 13.99 14.24
N PHE A 75 -26.57 13.21 14.12
CA PHE A 75 -26.61 11.86 13.58
C PHE A 75 -27.03 10.77 14.58
N LYS A 76 -27.36 11.14 15.83
CA LYS A 76 -27.87 10.19 16.83
C LYS A 76 -29.25 9.68 16.39
N GLY A 77 -29.38 8.36 16.25
CA GLY A 77 -30.62 7.73 15.81
C GLY A 77 -30.87 7.74 14.29
N ILE A 78 -30.08 8.50 13.51
CA ILE A 78 -30.23 8.52 12.04
C ILE A 78 -29.57 7.29 11.40
N SER A 79 -30.28 6.60 10.51
CA SER A 79 -29.79 5.41 9.81
C SER A 79 -28.69 5.74 8.77
N CYS A 80 -27.97 4.71 8.31
CA CYS A 80 -26.95 4.87 7.28
C CYS A 80 -27.56 5.34 5.94
N ASP A 81 -28.77 4.89 5.63
CA ASP A 81 -29.49 5.23 4.39
C ASP A 81 -29.98 6.68 4.37
N GLU A 82 -30.35 7.24 5.52
CA GLU A 82 -30.71 8.67 5.63
C GLU A 82 -29.48 9.59 5.59
N ILE A 83 -28.31 9.12 6.04
CA ILE A 83 -27.05 9.88 5.98
C ILE A 83 -26.48 9.94 4.56
N ARG A 84 -26.73 8.90 3.75
CA ARG A 84 -26.14 8.75 2.42
C ARG A 84 -26.52 9.88 1.44
N PRO A 85 -27.78 10.37 1.36
CA PRO A 85 -28.14 11.55 0.57
C PRO A 85 -27.38 12.80 1.01
N LEU A 86 -27.30 13.07 2.31
CA LEU A 86 -26.58 14.24 2.85
C LEU A 86 -25.10 14.20 2.47
N PHE A 87 -24.48 13.03 2.57
CA PHE A 87 -23.08 12.84 2.17
C PHE A 87 -22.87 13.07 0.68
N LYS A 88 -23.81 12.63 -0.18
CA LYS A 88 -23.73 12.86 -1.64
C LYS A 88 -23.90 14.32 -2.02
N GLU A 89 -24.71 15.06 -1.29
CA GLU A 89 -24.91 16.50 -1.52
C GLU A 89 -23.69 17.33 -1.09
N ALA A 90 -22.98 16.87 -0.05
CA ALA A 90 -21.78 17.53 0.45
C ALA A 90 -20.49 17.15 -0.29
N LEU A 91 -20.55 16.20 -1.22
CA LEU A 91 -19.42 15.65 -2.00
C LEU A 91 -19.09 16.55 -3.19
#